data_AF-A0A2R6KM81-F1
#
_entry.id   AF-A0A2R6KM81-F1
#
_cell.length_a   1.000
_cell.length_b   1.000
_cell.length_c   1.000
_cell.angle_alpha   90.00
_cell.angle_beta   90.00
_cell.angle_gamma   90.00
#
_symmetry.space_group_name_H-M   'P 1'
#
loop_
_entity.id
_entity.type
_entity.pdbx_description
1 polymer ?
#
loop_
_entity_poly.entity_id
_entity_poly.type
_entity_poly.pdbx_seq_one_letter_code
_entity_poly.pdbx_strand_id
1 'polypeptide(L)' 'MPTVTVNVDEALKAQMDDHPEINWSEVARNAFEEKIDDLEMMERLSSDSEFTEEDIDELAELIDTNVAQRLAER' A
#
# COMPACT_ATOMS: atom_id res chain seq x y z
N MET A 1 -13.26 -15.67 11.52
CA MET A 1 -12.31 -14.93 10.65
C MET A 1 -12.75 -15.14 9.21
N PRO A 2 -12.84 -14.09 8.38
CA PRO A 2 -13.09 -14.25 6.95
C PRO A 2 -11.94 -15.06 6.32
N THR A 3 -12.25 -15.86 5.29
CA THR A 3 -11.28 -16.71 4.59
C THR A 3 -11.35 -16.42 3.10
N VAL A 4 -10.18 -16.32 2.47
CA VAL A 4 -10.03 -16.15 1.02
C VAL A 4 -9.27 -17.36 0.50
N THR A 5 -9.79 -17.99 -0.55
CA THR A 5 -9.12 -19.11 -1.25
C THR A 5 -8.65 -18.61 -2.60
N VAL A 6 -7.35 -18.77 -2.87
CA VAL A 6 -6.71 -18.37 -4.13
C VAL A 6 -6.36 -19.63 -4.90
N ASN A 7 -6.80 -19.71 -6.15
CA ASN A 7 -6.37 -20.76 -7.07
C ASN A 7 -5.15 -20.26 -7.85
N VAL A 8 -4.12 -21.10 -7.92
CA VAL A 8 -2.91 -20.88 -8.72
C VAL A 8 -2.75 -22.02 -9.70
N ASP A 9 -2.07 -21.78 -10.82
CA ASP A 9 -1.73 -22.85 -11.74
C ASP A 9 -0.67 -23.81 -11.15
N GLU A 10 -0.52 -24.99 -11.78
CA GLU A 10 0.38 -26.04 -11.30
C GLU A 10 1.85 -25.60 -11.31
N ALA A 11 2.24 -24.75 -12.26
CA ALA A 11 3.63 -24.29 -12.39
C ALA A 11 4.01 -23.31 -11.28
N LEU A 12 3.09 -22.43 -10.90
CA LEU A 12 3.26 -21.53 -9.76
C LEU A 12 3.22 -22.30 -8.44
N LYS A 13 2.32 -23.27 -8.30
CA LYS A 13 2.26 -24.13 -7.11
C LYS A 13 3.57 -24.89 -6.89
N ALA A 14 4.17 -25.42 -7.94
CA ALA A 14 5.47 -26.11 -7.85
C ALA A 14 6.57 -25.17 -7.34
N GLN A 15 6.67 -23.96 -7.90
CA GLN A 15 7.63 -22.94 -7.42
C GLN A 15 7.39 -22.54 -5.97
N MET A 16 6.13 -22.45 -5.54
CA MET A 16 5.79 -22.14 -4.15
C MET A 16 6.20 -23.27 -3.20
N ASP A 17 6.06 -24.53 -3.64
CA ASP A 17 6.43 -25.71 -2.85
C ASP A 17 7.95 -25.89 -2.71
N ASP A 18 8.73 -25.39 -3.68
CA ASP A 18 10.20 -25.36 -3.60
C ASP A 18 10.71 -24.39 -2.51
N HIS A 19 9.84 -23.50 -2.01
CA HIS A 19 10.13 -22.53 -0.95
C HIS A 19 9.21 -22.73 0.28
N PRO A 20 9.32 -23.86 0.99
CA PRO A 20 8.47 -24.19 2.14
C PRO A 20 8.69 -23.29 3.36
N GLU A 21 9.79 -22.54 3.40
CA GLU A 21 10.10 -21.54 4.44
C GLU A 21 9.20 -20.30 4.37
N ILE A 22 8.51 -20.08 3.25
CA ILE A 22 7.69 -18.90 3.01
C ILE A 22 6.24 -19.15 3.46
N ASN A 23 5.71 -18.25 4.30
CA ASN A 23 4.30 -18.23 4.63
C ASN A 23 3.50 -17.53 3.52
N TRP A 24 3.08 -18.29 2.51
CA TRP A 24 2.35 -17.75 1.35
C TRP A 24 1.03 -17.06 1.71
N SER A 25 0.37 -17.44 2.82
CA SER A 25 -0.84 -16.73 3.28
C SER A 25 -0.54 -15.33 3.81
N GLU A 26 0.65 -15.10 4.36
CA GLU A 26 1.11 -13.78 4.79
C GLU A 26 1.51 -12.92 3.60
N VAL A 27 2.22 -13.50 2.62
CA VAL A 27 2.53 -12.83 1.35
C VAL A 27 1.24 -12.37 0.65
N ALA A 28 0.23 -13.24 0.57
CA ALA A 28 -1.06 -12.88 -0.01
C ALA A 28 -1.76 -11.74 0.75
N ARG A 29 -1.70 -11.75 2.08
CA ARG A 29 -2.29 -10.69 2.91
C ARG A 29 -1.63 -9.34 2.64
N ASN A 30 -0.30 -9.29 2.67
CA ASN A 30 0.44 -8.06 2.43
C ASN A 30 0.16 -7.52 1.01
N ALA A 31 0.08 -8.41 0.01
CA ALA A 31 -0.26 -8.01 -1.36
C ALA A 31 -1.68 -7.45 -1.47
N PHE A 32 -2.64 -7.96 -0.70
CA PHE A 32 -3.99 -7.39 -0.65
C PHE A 32 -4.02 -6.03 0.05
N GLU A 33 -3.31 -5.87 1.16
CA GLU A 33 -3.20 -4.59 1.89
C GLU A 33 -2.56 -3.52 0.97
N GLU A 34 -1.41 -3.82 0.36
CA GLU A 34 -0.74 -2.91 -0.56
C GLU A 34 -1.62 -2.53 -1.77
N LYS A 35 -2.36 -3.49 -2.33
CA LYS A 35 -3.25 -3.20 -3.46
C LYS A 35 -4.44 -2.32 -3.05
N ILE A 36 -4.96 -2.49 -1.84
CA ILE A 36 -6.03 -1.63 -1.32
C ILE A 36 -5.49 -0.21 -1.14
N ASP A 37 -4.33 -0.07 -0.49
CA ASP A 37 -3.70 1.24 -0.28
C ASP A 37 -3.42 1.98 -1.60
N ASP A 38 -2.89 1.26 -2.61
CA ASP A 38 -2.70 1.79 -3.96
C ASP A 38 -4.01 2.31 -4.56
N LEU A 39 -5.09 1.53 -4.46
CA LEU A 39 -6.38 1.88 -5.03
C LEU A 39 -6.99 3.08 -4.30
N GLU A 40 -6.89 3.14 -2.98
CA GLU A 40 -7.37 4.30 -2.24
C GLU A 40 -6.52 5.55 -2.53
N MET A 41 -5.21 5.40 -2.73
CA MET A 41 -4.36 6.52 -3.15
C MET A 41 -4.77 7.02 -4.54
N MET A 42 -5.03 6.12 -5.48
CA MET A 42 -5.55 6.49 -6.81
C MET A 42 -6.93 7.13 -6.71
N GLU A 43 -7.79 6.63 -5.84
CA GLU A 43 -9.11 7.21 -5.60
C GLU A 43 -9.01 8.60 -4.98
N ARG A 44 -8.11 8.83 -4.01
CA ARG A 44 -7.81 10.17 -3.49
C ARG A 44 -7.35 11.09 -4.62
N LEU A 45 -6.27 10.73 -5.32
CA LEU A 45 -5.73 11.50 -6.45
C LEU A 45 -6.75 11.75 -7.58
N SER A 46 -7.68 10.82 -7.81
CA SER A 46 -8.71 10.94 -8.85
C SER A 46 -9.96 11.68 -8.37
N SER A 47 -10.32 11.56 -7.09
CA SER A 47 -11.37 12.36 -6.45
C SER A 47 -10.91 13.82 -6.34
N ASP A 48 -9.62 14.00 -6.07
CA ASP A 48 -8.89 15.26 -6.13
C ASP A 48 -8.61 15.72 -7.57
N SER A 49 -9.36 15.24 -8.57
CA SER A 49 -9.48 16.02 -9.82
C SER A 49 -10.26 17.33 -9.62
N GLU A 50 -10.85 17.53 -8.44
CA GLU A 50 -11.00 18.82 -7.76
C GLU A 50 -10.06 18.89 -6.53
N PHE A 51 -8.74 18.81 -6.70
CA PHE A 51 -7.77 19.24 -5.68
C PHE A 51 -8.14 20.68 -5.37
N THR A 52 -8.82 20.92 -4.25
CA THR A 52 -9.13 22.28 -3.85
C THR A 52 -7.84 22.93 -3.36
N GLU A 53 -7.75 24.26 -3.39
CA GLU A 53 -6.57 24.98 -2.86
C GLU A 53 -6.28 24.55 -1.39
N GLU A 54 -7.30 24.17 -0.64
CA GLU A 54 -7.22 23.71 0.76
C GLU A 54 -6.46 22.37 0.89
N ASP A 55 -6.67 21.41 -0.01
CA ASP A 55 -5.98 20.11 0.01
C ASP A 55 -4.50 20.25 -0.36
N ILE A 56 -4.17 21.19 -1.25
CA ILE A 56 -2.79 21.54 -1.60
C ILE A 56 -2.07 22.21 -0.43
N ASP A 57 -2.75 23.10 0.28
CA ASP A 57 -2.22 23.79 1.45
C ASP A 57 -1.98 22.81 2.62
N GLU A 58 -2.89 21.85 2.86
CA GLU A 58 -2.70 20.82 3.89
C GLU A 58 -1.50 19.90 3.56
N LEU A 59 -1.34 19.52 2.29
CA LEU A 59 -0.19 18.73 1.83
C LEU A 59 1.13 19.50 1.99
N ALA A 60 1.12 20.81 1.69
CA ALA A 60 2.27 21.68 1.85
C ALA A 60 2.67 21.82 3.33
N GLU A 61 1.70 22.02 4.23
CA GLU A 61 1.94 22.08 5.67
C GLU A 61 2.50 20.77 6.24
N LEU A 62 2.01 19.62 5.78
CA LEU A 62 2.53 18.32 6.19
C LEU A 62 3.98 18.12 5.75
N ILE A 63 4.34 18.52 4.53
CA ILE A 63 5.70 18.45 4.02
C ILE A 63 6.63 19.39 4.81
N ASP A 64 6.22 20.64 5.01
CA ASP A 64 7.00 21.65 5.73
C ASP A 64 7.23 21.24 7.19
N THR A 65 6.21 20.67 7.85
CA THR A 65 6.33 20.18 9.24
C THR A 65 7.30 19.01 9.35
N ASN A 66 7.22 18.04 8.44
CA ASN A 66 8.12 16.88 8.44
C ASN A 66 9.57 17.27 8.11
N VAL A 67 9.77 18.22 7.18
CA VAL A 67 11.09 18.75 6.84
C VAL A 67 11.66 19.55 8.02
N ALA A 68 10.85 20.39 8.66
CA ALA A 68 11.25 21.17 9.82
C ALA A 68 11.64 20.28 11.02
N GLN A 69 10.87 19.23 11.31
CA GLN A 69 11.21 18.26 12.36
C GLN A 69 12.54 17.56 12.07
N ARG A 70 12.76 17.08 10.84
CA ARG A 70 14.02 16.44 10.44
C ARG A 70 15.23 17.38 10.50
N LEU A 71 15.02 18.68 10.32
CA LEU A 71 16.09 19.68 10.45
C LEU A 71 16.34 20.11 11.90
N ALA A 72 15.32 20.05 12.77
CA ALA A 72 15.42 20.38 14.19
C ALA A 72 16.05 19.26 15.04
N GLU A 73 15.99 18.01 14.57
CA GLU A 73 16.62 16.84 15.21
C GLU A 73 18.12 16.68 14.90
N ARG A 74 18.75 17.66 14.26
CA ARG A 74 20.17 17.63 13.84
C ARG A 74 20.99 18.73 14.51
#